data_AF-A0A956WPB8-F1
#
_entry.id   AF-A0A956WPB8-F1
#
_cell.length_a   1.000
_cell.length_b   1.000
_cell.length_c   1.000
_cell.angle_alpha   90.00
_cell.angle_beta   90.00
_cell.angle_gamma   90.00
#
_symmetry.space_group_name_H-M   'P 1'
#
loop_
_entity.id
_entity.type
_entity.pdbx_description
1 polymer ?
#
loop_
_entity_poly.entity_id
_entity_poly.type
_entity_poly.pdbx_seq_one_letter_code
_entity_poly.pdbx_strand_id
1 'polypeptide(L)'
;MPEEDDRGDDASRPTVCEIRIRGHLGQPWQDWFLGLTILPDEDGTTLLTGPVVDQAALHGILKKVRDLGLPLISVNFVSTDRPESPGS
;
A
#
# COMPACT_ATOMS: atom_id res chain seq x y z
N MET A 1 23.02 9.44 33.99
CA MET A 1 22.57 10.25 32.84
C MET A 1 21.86 9.28 31.91
N PRO A 2 20.55 9.42 31.69
CA PRO A 2 19.90 8.63 30.65
C PRO A 2 20.25 9.25 29.30
N GLU A 3 20.85 8.43 28.45
CA GLU A 3 21.22 8.77 27.08
C GLU A 3 19.95 9.10 26.29
N GLU A 4 20.10 10.13 25.48
CA GLU A 4 19.06 10.87 24.81
C GLU A 4 18.25 9.95 23.89
N ASP A 5 16.94 10.07 24.03
CA ASP A 5 15.92 9.55 23.16
C ASP A 5 16.26 9.94 21.71
N ASP A 6 16.84 8.99 20.96
CA ASP A 6 17.11 9.06 19.52
C ASP A 6 15.77 9.02 18.76
N ARG A 7 14.93 10.04 18.98
CA ARG A 7 13.68 10.31 18.26
C ARG A 7 14.00 10.99 16.92
N GLY A 8 14.87 10.36 16.13
CA GLY A 8 15.29 10.86 14.83
C GLY A 8 15.12 9.79 13.76
N ASP A 9 14.16 10.01 12.85
CA ASP A 9 14.01 9.31 11.57
C ASP A 9 13.08 8.06 11.51
N ASP A 10 11.92 8.10 12.18
CA ASP A 10 10.77 7.25 11.80
C ASP A 10 10.01 7.79 10.57
N ALA A 11 10.41 8.95 10.01
CA ALA A 11 9.72 9.60 8.92
C ALA A 11 10.22 9.21 7.51
N SER A 12 11.31 8.44 7.41
CA SER A 12 11.96 8.11 6.12
C SER A 12 11.85 6.64 5.73
N ARG A 13 11.17 5.80 6.52
CA ARG A 13 10.92 4.41 6.12
C ARG A 13 9.93 4.40 4.94
N PRO A 14 10.24 3.76 3.81
CA PRO A 14 9.32 3.70 2.69
C PRO A 14 8.03 3.02 3.16
N THR A 15 6.98 3.82 3.27
CA THR A 15 5.68 3.36 3.73
C THR A 15 5.00 2.71 2.54
N VAL A 16 4.81 1.40 2.60
CA VAL A 16 4.10 0.67 1.55
C VAL A 16 2.61 0.90 1.79
N CYS A 17 1.87 1.22 0.73
CA CYS A 17 0.44 1.40 0.81
C CYS A 17 -0.27 0.14 0.35
N GLU A 18 -1.25 -0.29 1.11
CA GLU A 18 -2.12 -1.42 0.82
C GLU A 18 -3.56 -0.91 0.67
N ILE A 19 -4.11 -1.04 -0.53
CA ILE A 19 -5.45 -0.58 -0.86
C ILE A 19 -6.28 -1.80 -1.24
N ARG A 20 -7.31 -2.11 -0.46
CA ARG A 20 -8.22 -3.22 -0.74
C ARG A 20 -9.49 -2.67 -1.36
N ILE A 21 -9.91 -3.26 -2.48
CA ILE A 21 -11.12 -2.87 -3.20
C ILE A 21 -11.99 -4.10 -3.47
N ARG A 22 -13.30 -3.89 -3.61
CA ARG A 22 -14.24 -4.95 -3.98
C ARG A 22 -14.28 -5.08 -5.51
N GLY A 23 -14.20 -6.32 -6.00
CA GLY A 23 -14.10 -6.65 -7.42
C GLY A 23 -12.71 -7.16 -7.79
N HIS A 24 -12.62 -7.86 -8.92
CA HIS A 24 -11.37 -8.40 -9.45
C HIS A 24 -10.79 -7.49 -10.53
N LEU A 25 -9.61 -6.93 -10.27
CA LEU A 25 -8.80 -6.31 -11.31
C LEU A 25 -7.83 -7.36 -11.85
N GLY A 26 -7.96 -7.68 -13.14
CA GLY A 26 -7.02 -8.56 -13.84
C GLY A 26 -5.73 -7.86 -14.26
N GLN A 27 -4.86 -8.62 -14.94
CA GLN A 27 -3.59 -8.16 -15.51
C GLN A 27 -3.61 -6.84 -16.31
N PRO A 28 -4.61 -6.48 -17.14
CA PRO A 28 -4.53 -5.24 -17.93
C PRO A 28 -4.49 -3.96 -17.09
N TRP A 29 -4.86 -4.03 -15.81
CA TRP A 29 -4.85 -2.89 -14.91
C TRP A 29 -3.48 -2.64 -14.27
N GLN A 30 -2.54 -3.60 -14.33
CA GLN A 30 -1.21 -3.47 -13.71
C GLN A 30 -0.43 -2.26 -14.27
N ASP A 31 -0.53 -2.04 -15.58
CA ASP A 31 0.08 -0.88 -16.26
C ASP A 31 -0.59 0.43 -15.84
N TRP A 32 -1.91 0.38 -15.61
CA TRP A 32 -2.70 1.54 -15.19
C TRP A 32 -2.38 1.98 -13.77
N PHE A 33 -1.98 1.06 -12.90
CA PHE A 33 -1.61 1.36 -11.51
C PHE A 33 -0.10 1.59 -11.30
N LEU A 34 0.64 1.96 -12.35
CA LEU A 34 1.97 2.61 -12.32
C LEU A 34 2.97 2.03 -11.29
N GLY A 35 3.08 0.70 -11.22
CA GLY A 35 4.02 0.01 -10.33
C GLY A 35 3.43 -0.52 -9.02
N LEU A 36 2.12 -0.41 -8.81
CA LEU A 36 1.44 -1.18 -7.78
C LEU A 36 1.26 -2.63 -8.23
N THR A 37 1.48 -3.55 -7.29
CA THR A 37 1.18 -4.96 -7.45
C THR A 37 -0.31 -5.18 -7.24
N ILE A 38 -0.96 -5.84 -8.20
CA ILE A 38 -2.39 -6.17 -8.16
C ILE A 38 -2.51 -7.65 -7.81
N LEU A 39 -3.02 -7.93 -6.61
CA LEU A 39 -3.23 -9.28 -6.10
C LEU A 39 -4.74 -9.51 -5.97
N PRO A 40 -5.37 -10.22 -6.93
CA PRO A 40 -6.75 -10.65 -6.76
C PRO A 40 -6.82 -11.68 -5.64
N ASP A 41 -7.88 -11.59 -4.85
CA ASP A 41 -8.11 -12.41 -3.67
C ASP A 41 -9.37 -13.26 -3.86
N GLU A 42 -9.40 -14.43 -3.23
CA GLU A 42 -10.47 -15.42 -3.41
C GLU A 42 -11.83 -14.91 -2.89
N ASP A 43 -11.84 -13.96 -1.96
CA ASP A 43 -13.05 -13.32 -1.42
C ASP A 43 -13.74 -12.34 -2.39
N GLY A 44 -13.32 -12.32 -3.66
CA GLY A 44 -13.87 -11.38 -4.66
C GLY A 44 -13.32 -9.97 -4.51
N THR A 45 -12.18 -9.80 -3.85
CA THR A 45 -11.53 -8.51 -3.63
C THR A 45 -10.21 -8.43 -4.39
N THR A 46 -9.67 -7.24 -4.52
CA THR A 46 -8.33 -7.02 -5.05
C THR A 46 -7.53 -6.20 -4.06
N LEU A 47 -6.33 -6.67 -3.75
CA LEU A 47 -5.33 -5.95 -3.00
C LEU A 47 -4.37 -5.27 -3.98
N LEU A 48 -4.30 -3.94 -3.90
CA LEU A 48 -3.31 -3.12 -4.58
C LEU A 48 -2.23 -2.77 -3.55
N THR A 49 -1.00 -3.23 -3.76
CA THR A 49 0.11 -2.97 -2.82
C THR A 49 1.33 -2.41 -3.54
N GLY A 50 1.96 -1.41 -2.94
CA GLY A 50 3.22 -0.87 -3.43
C GLY A 50 3.62 0.45 -2.79
N PRO A 51 4.83 0.94 -3.12
CA PRO A 51 5.33 2.20 -2.56
C PRO A 51 4.52 3.37 -3.09
N VAL A 52 4.11 4.27 -2.20
CA VAL A 52 3.45 5.52 -2.56
C VAL A 52 4.39 6.67 -2.23
N VAL A 53 4.79 7.41 -3.27
CA VAL A 53 5.76 8.50 -3.18
C VAL A 53 5.21 9.72 -2.42
N ASP A 54 3.92 9.99 -2.54
CA ASP A 54 3.25 11.13 -1.89
C ASP A 54 1.72 10.96 -1.87
N GLN A 55 1.03 11.84 -1.14
CA GLN A 55 -0.43 11.82 -1.04
C GLN A 55 -1.14 12.10 -2.39
N ALA A 56 -0.55 12.85 -3.32
CA ALA A 56 -1.17 13.05 -4.64
C ALA A 56 -1.15 11.75 -5.45
N ALA A 57 -0.09 10.94 -5.36
CA ALA A 57 -0.05 9.61 -5.97
C ALA A 57 -1.14 8.69 -5.39
N LEU A 58 -1.31 8.67 -4.05
CA LEU A 58 -2.40 7.95 -3.38
C LEU A 58 -3.76 8.37 -3.91
N HIS A 59 -4.03 9.68 -3.89
CA HIS A 59 -5.31 10.22 -4.35
C HIS A 59 -5.56 9.94 -5.84
N GLY A 60 -4.51 9.87 -6.67
CA GLY A 60 -4.58 9.43 -8.05
C GLY A 60 -5.05 7.98 -8.17
N ILE A 61 -4.53 7.08 -7.33
CA ILE A 61 -4.95 5.67 -7.28
C ILE A 61 -6.42 5.55 -6.83
N LEU A 62 -6.81 6.25 -5.75
CA LEU A 62 -8.18 6.24 -5.25
C LEU A 62 -9.17 6.81 -6.27
N LYS A 63 -8.77 7.82 -7.03
CA LYS A 63 -9.58 8.36 -8.13
C LYS A 63 -9.83 7.30 -9.20
N LYS A 64 -8.80 6.52 -9.59
CA LYS A 64 -8.95 5.43 -10.56
C LYS A 64 -9.92 4.35 -10.07
N VAL A 65 -9.81 3.96 -8.79
CA VAL A 65 -10.77 3.02 -8.16
C VAL A 65 -12.20 3.53 -8.26
N ARG A 66 -12.41 4.83 -7.97
CA ARG A 66 -13.72 5.47 -8.08
C ARG A 66 -14.22 5.55 -9.54
N ASP A 67 -13.36 5.88 -10.49
CA ASP A 67 -13.71 5.98 -11.91
C ASP A 67 -14.10 4.60 -12.49
N LEU A 68 -13.60 3.50 -11.90
CA LEU A 68 -14.02 2.13 -12.21
C LEU A 68 -15.32 1.69 -11.52
N GLY A 69 -15.87 2.53 -10.64
CA GLY A 69 -17.06 2.19 -9.85
C GLY A 69 -16.81 1.07 -8.83
N LEU A 70 -15.55 0.79 -8.48
CA LEU A 70 -15.21 -0.26 -7.54
C LEU A 70 -15.28 0.28 -6.10
N PRO A 71 -15.98 -0.41 -5.19
CA PRO A 71 -16.02 0.00 -3.78
C PRO A 71 -14.64 -0.13 -3.12
N LEU A 72 -14.16 0.96 -2.54
CA LEU A 72 -12.99 0.95 -1.66
C LEU A 72 -13.35 0.25 -0.34
N ILE A 73 -12.57 -0.74 0.06
CA ILE A 73 -12.76 -1.47 1.32
C ILE A 73 -11.87 -0.88 2.42
N SER A 74 -10.56 -0.77 2.16
CA SER A 74 -9.61 -0.26 3.14
C SER A 74 -8.37 0.35 2.48
N VAL A 75 -7.70 1.25 3.20
CA VAL A 75 -6.39 1.80 2.86
C VAL A 75 -5.54 1.71 4.10
N ASN A 76 -4.42 0.98 4.03
CA ASN A 76 -3.48 0.81 5.11
C ASN A 76 -2.08 1.27 4.66
N PHE A 77 -1.34 1.78 5.62
CA PHE A 77 0.06 2.15 5.45
C PHE A 77 0.88 1.22 6.32
N VAL A 78 1.67 0.35 5.69
CA VAL A 78 2.53 -0.59 6.39
C VAL A 78 3.95 -0.05 6.36
N SER A 79 4.49 0.20 7.55
CA SER A 79 5.93 0.37 7.72
C SER A 79 6.56 -0.97 7.36
N THR A 80 7.48 -1.00 6.40
CA THR A 80 8.30 -2.19 6.18
C THR A 80 9.29 -2.31 7.34
N ASP A 81 8.78 -2.69 8.50
CA ASP A 81 9.62 -3.22 9.55
C ASP A 81 10.09 -4.58 9.02
N ARG A 82 11.41 -4.69 8.82
CA ARG A 82 12.06 -5.94 8.38
C ARG A 82 11.48 -7.07 9.23
N PRO A 83 11.08 -8.23 8.66
CA PRO A 83 10.71 -9.35 9.50
C PRO A 83 11.91 -9.63 10.40
N GLU A 84 11.71 -9.39 11.68
CA GLU A 84 12.61 -9.73 12.76
C GLU A 84 13.03 -11.16 12.47
N SER A 85 14.28 -11.34 12.05
CA SER A 85 14.82 -12.67 11.83
C SER A 85 14.68 -13.37 13.18
N PRO A 86 13.92 -14.48 13.30
CA PRO A 86 13.92 -15.22 14.54
C PRO A 86 15.35 -15.70 14.74
N GLY A 87 16.06 -15.02 15.63
CA GLY A 87 17.44 -15.31 15.97
C GLY A 87 17.51 -16.67 16.65
N SER A 88 18.20 -17.57 15.97
CA SER A 88 19.15 -18.59 16.44
C SER A 88 18.74 -19.63 17.48
#